data_AF-A0A6M0LD90-F1
#
_entry.id   AF-A0A6M0LD90-F1
#
_cell.length_a   1.000
_cell.length_b   1.000
_cell.length_c   1.000
_cell.angle_alpha   90.00
_cell.angle_beta   90.00
_cell.angle_gamma   90.00
#
_symmetry.space_group_name_H-M   'P 1'
#
loop_
_entity.id
_entity.type
_entity.pdbx_description
1 polymer ?
#
loop_
_entity_poly.entity_id
_entity_poly.type
_entity_poly.pdbx_seq_one_letter_code
_entity_poly.pdbx_strand_id
1 'polypeptide(L)' 'MNVVEFIVNVTAIFSGLFIYIGVIKSEWGKKHAHHQYLIMLGAVLAGALIGGVLRWLLVVR' A
#
# COMPACT_ATOMS: atom_id res chain seq x y z
N MET A 1 4.68 -21.16 -1.29
CA MET A 1 4.30 -19.92 -0.56
C MET A 1 3.60 -20.35 0.70
N ASN A 2 4.17 -20.05 1.87
CA ASN A 2 3.55 -20.42 3.14
C ASN A 2 2.42 -19.45 3.50
N VAL A 3 1.49 -19.88 4.35
CA VAL A 3 0.32 -19.09 4.77
C VAL A 3 0.72 -17.70 5.29
N VAL A 4 1.84 -17.61 6.02
CA VAL A 4 2.38 -16.34 6.52
C VAL A 4 2.80 -15.40 5.38
N GLU A 5 3.50 -15.91 4.36
CA GLU A 5 3.90 -15.10 3.20
C GLU A 5 2.68 -14.65 2.38
N PHE A 6 1.67 -15.51 2.26
CA PHE A 6 0.41 -15.14 1.62
C PHE A 6 -0.28 -14.00 2.37
N ILE A 7 -0.40 -14.09 3.69
CA ILE A 7 -1.00 -13.04 4.51
C ILE A 7 -0.24 -11.73 4.35
N VAL A 8 1.09 -11.74 4.42
CA VAL A 8 1.91 -10.54 4.24
C VAL A 8 1.68 -9.89 2.87
N ASN A 9 1.67 -10.69 1.79
CA ASN A 9 1.43 -10.20 0.44
C ASN A 9 0.03 -9.60 0.28
N VAL A 10 -0.99 -10.28 0.81
CA VAL A 10 -2.38 -9.80 0.81
C VAL A 10 -2.48 -8.48 1.58
N THR A 11 -1.90 -8.40 2.79
CA THR A 11 -1.89 -7.17 3.58
C THR A 11 -1.22 -6.03 2.82
N ALA A 12 -0.07 -6.26 2.17
CA ALA A 12 0.62 -5.24 1.39
C ALA A 12 -0.25 -4.65 0.26
N ILE A 13 -0.93 -5.52 -0.50
CA ILE A 13 -1.82 -5.12 -1.59
C ILE A 13 -3.01 -4.30 -1.05
N PHE A 14 -3.69 -4.81 -0.01
CA PHE A 14 -4.83 -4.12 0.57
C PHE A 14 -4.43 -2.78 1.19
N SER A 15 -3.30 -2.71 1.89
CA SER A 15 -2.79 -1.46 2.44
C SER A 15 -2.54 -0.42 1.34
N GLY A 16 -1.86 -0.77 0.26
CA GLY A 16 -1.65 0.14 -0.87
C GLY A 16 -2.97 0.61 -1.50
N LEU A 17 -3.93 -0.31 -1.67
CA LEU A 17 -5.25 0.01 -2.21
C LEU A 17 -6.05 0.96 -1.28
N PHE A 18 -6.07 0.70 0.02
CA PHE A 18 -6.77 1.54 0.99
C PHE A 18 -6.15 2.93 1.08
N ILE A 19 -4.82 3.03 1.04
CA ILE A 19 -4.12 4.32 0.99
C ILE A 19 -4.53 5.09 -0.26
N TYR A 20 -4.48 4.45 -1.44
CA TYR A 20 -4.89 5.09 -2.69
C TYR A 20 -6.34 5.59 -2.65
N ILE A 21 -7.28 4.73 -2.21
CA ILE A 21 -8.70 5.08 -2.11
C ILE A 21 -8.92 6.21 -1.10
N GLY A 22 -8.24 6.16 0.04
CA GLY A 22 -8.32 7.20 1.06
C GLY A 22 -7.83 8.55 0.53
N VAL A 23 -6.70 8.56 -0.17
CA VAL A 23 -6.14 9.78 -0.76
C VAL A 23 -7.05 10.32 -1.86
N ILE A 24 -7.53 9.50 -2.80
CA ILE A 24 -8.35 9.99 -3.92
C ILE A 24 -9.74 10.46 -3.48
N LYS A 25 -10.31 9.87 -2.42
CA LYS A 25 -11.57 10.32 -1.83
C LYS A 25 -11.42 11.60 -1.00
N SER A 26 -10.22 11.90 -0.50
CA SER A 26 -9.96 13.12 0.26
C SER A 26 -10.08 14.37 -0.62
N GLU A 27 -10.40 15.51 0.00
CA GLU A 27 -10.42 16.82 -0.68
C GLU A 27 -9.05 17.15 -1.32
N TRP A 28 -7.95 16.67 -0.73
CA TRP A 28 -6.61 16.82 -1.30
C TRP A 28 -6.44 16.04 -2.60
N GLY A 29 -6.89 14.78 -2.65
CA GLY A 29 -6.80 13.95 -3.85
C GLY A 29 -7.66 14.46 -4.99
N LYS A 30 -8.87 14.95 -4.69
CA LYS A 30 -9.74 15.60 -5.69
C LYS A 30 -9.07 16.85 -6.28
N LYS A 31 -8.44 17.67 -5.44
CA LYS A 31 -7.71 18.89 -5.87
C LYS A 31 -6.46 18.57 -6.70
N HIS A 32 -5.81 17.43 -6.44
CA HIS A 32 -4.62 16.97 -7.15
C HIS A 32 -4.91 15.83 -8.12
N ALA A 33 -6.14 15.74 -8.65
CA ALA A 33 -6.53 14.68 -9.58
C ALA A 33 -5.62 14.61 -10.83
N HIS A 34 -5.04 15.74 -11.26
CA HIS A 34 -4.05 15.76 -12.34
C HIS A 34 -2.74 15.00 -11.99
N HIS A 35 -2.45 14.80 -10.71
CA HIS A 35 -1.30 14.05 -10.21
C HIS A 35 -1.68 12.60 -9.82
N GLN A 36 -2.78 12.05 -10.35
CA GLN A 36 -3.28 10.72 -10.00
C GLN A 36 -2.22 9.61 -10.14
N TYR A 37 -1.35 9.67 -11.16
CA TYR A 37 -0.25 8.72 -11.31
C TYR A 37 0.78 8.78 -10.18
N LEU A 38 1.09 9.98 -9.68
CA LEU A 38 1.99 10.18 -8.52
C LEU A 38 1.34 9.68 -7.23
N ILE A 39 0.04 9.92 -7.07
CA ILE A 39 -0.73 9.41 -5.93
C ILE A 39 -0.75 7.87 -5.94
N MET A 40 -0.96 7.27 -7.12
CA MET A 40 -0.92 5.82 -7.28
C MET A 40 0.47 5.26 -6.99
N LEU A 41 1.54 5.88 -7.51
CA LEU A 41 2.92 5.50 -7.23
C LEU A 41 3.21 5.56 -5.71
N GLY A 42 2.84 6.66 -5.06
CA GLY A 42 3.02 6.83 -3.61
C GLY A 42 2.27 5.78 -2.80
N ALA A 43 1.04 5.45 -3.18
CA ALA A 43 0.26 4.41 -2.52
C ALA A 43 0.85 3.00 -2.71
N VAL A 44 1.36 2.69 -3.91
CA VAL A 44 2.04 1.41 -4.17
C VAL A 44 3.34 1.31 -3.37
N LEU A 45 4.14 2.37 -3.32
CA LEU A 45 5.36 2.41 -2.50
C LEU A 45 5.04 2.25 -1.01
N ALA A 46 4.00 2.91 -0.51
CA ALA A 46 3.55 2.77 0.87
C ALA A 46 3.07 1.34 1.18
N GLY A 47 2.28 0.73 0.28
CA GLY A 47 1.86 -0.67 0.41
C GLY A 47 3.04 -1.65 0.41
N ALA A 48 4.02 -1.43 -0.47
CA ALA A 48 5.24 -2.22 -0.53
C ALA A 48 6.11 -2.08 0.73
N LEU A 49 6.23 -0.87 1.28
CA LEU A 49 6.93 -0.62 2.54
C LEU A 49 6.25 -1.35 3.71
N ILE A 50 4.92 -1.27 3.80
CA ILE A 50 4.15 -1.98 4.82
C ILE A 50 4.36 -3.48 4.70
N GLY A 51 4.23 -4.03 3.49
CA GLY A 51 4.49 -5.44 3.22
C GLY A 51 5.92 -5.88 3.56
N GLY A 52 6.91 -5.06 3.19
CA GLY A 52 8.32 -5.32 3.48
C GLY A 52 8.63 -5.33 4.97
N VAL A 53 8.09 -4.36 5.72
CA VAL A 53 8.22 -4.30 7.19
C VAL A 53 7.53 -5.49 7.85
N LEU A 54 6.30 -5.84 7.43
CA LEU A 54 5.60 -7.02 7.93
C LEU A 54 6.38 -8.31 7.64
N ARG A 55 6.93 -8.46 6.43
CA ARG A 55 7.76 -9.62 6.07
C ARG A 55 9.00 -9.70 6.96
N TRP A 56 9.67 -8.58 7.17
CA TRP A 56 10.85 -8.52 8.02
C TRP A 56 10.54 -8.95 9.45
N LEU A 57 9.41 -8.48 10.01
CA LEU A 57 9.00 -8.79 11.38
C LEU A 57 8.53 -10.24 11.59
N LEU A 58 7.87 -10.85 10.61
CA LEU A 58 7.18 -12.14 10.78
C LEU A 58 7.91 -13.33 10.15
N VAL A 59 8.84 -13.09 9.22
CA VAL A 59 9.49 -14.15 8.43
C VAL A 59 11.00 -14.13 8.60
N VAL A 60 11.62 -12.95 8.66
CA VAL A 60 13.10 -12.82 8.70
C VAL A 60 13.63 -12.76 10.13
N ARG A 61 12.92 -12.07 11.02
CA ARG A 61 13.24 -12.00 12.45
C ARG A 61 12.94 -13.32 13.14
#